data_AF-A0A1R3V911-F1
#
_entry.id   AF-A0A1R3V911-F1
#
_cell.length_a   1.000
_cell.length_b   1.000
_cell.length_c   1.000
_cell.angle_alpha   90.00
_cell.angle_beta   90.00
_cell.angle_gamma   90.00
#
_symmetry.space_group_name_H-M   'P 1'
#
loop_
_entity.id
_entity.type
_entity.pdbx_description
1 polymer ?
#
loop_
_entity_poly.entity_id
_entity_poly.type
_entity_poly.pdbx_seq_one_letter_code
_entity_poly.pdbx_strand_id
1 'polypeptide(L)'
;MALLGQPDEDGTIAGGNGDDFGTASIFARLLALCDDHVMRVLSIVMAETLEAGSAVIDALGNHLNVDIGACWQPDDAFFDLLRDKEIANSMLAEVGGKHVADGNVAEKVKTQKKIIRDFLSGDNGRRQVETWLPRWMKFPVESYTDRGGFRTADQWARVRSLFVCE
;
A
#
# COMPACT_ATOMS: atom_id res chain seq x y z
N MET A 1 -17.91 -3.86 -10.34
CA MET A 1 -18.32 -4.96 -11.24
C MET A 1 -19.65 -4.76 -11.99
N ALA A 2 -20.44 -3.73 -11.65
CA ALA A 2 -21.77 -3.50 -12.22
C ALA A 2 -21.87 -3.48 -13.77
N LEU A 3 -20.85 -2.96 -14.50
CA LEU A 3 -20.85 -2.96 -15.98
C LEU A 3 -20.83 -4.36 -16.59
N LEU A 4 -20.32 -5.35 -15.86
CA LEU A 4 -20.29 -6.76 -16.27
C LEU A 4 -21.49 -7.56 -15.73
N GLY A 5 -22.40 -6.91 -14.99
CA GLY A 5 -23.56 -7.56 -14.36
C GLY A 5 -23.18 -8.56 -13.27
N GLN A 6 -21.96 -8.47 -12.73
CA GLN A 6 -21.49 -9.28 -11.61
C GLN A 6 -21.73 -8.54 -10.28
N PRO A 7 -22.06 -9.26 -9.19
CA PRO A 7 -22.16 -8.66 -7.86
C PRO A 7 -20.82 -8.01 -7.50
N ASP A 8 -20.84 -6.95 -6.71
CA ASP A 8 -19.66 -6.15 -6.34
C ASP A 8 -18.74 -6.86 -5.32
N GLU A 9 -18.87 -8.18 -5.16
CA GLU A 9 -18.03 -8.98 -4.26
C GLU A 9 -16.81 -9.50 -5.02
N ASP A 10 -15.62 -9.00 -4.64
CA ASP A 10 -14.25 -9.56 -4.70
C ASP A 10 -13.87 -10.54 -5.84
N GLY A 11 -14.56 -10.54 -6.97
CA GLY A 11 -14.24 -11.34 -8.14
C GLY A 11 -13.23 -10.63 -9.02
N THR A 12 -12.16 -11.32 -9.37
CA THR A 12 -11.22 -10.84 -10.40
C THR A 12 -11.81 -11.09 -11.79
N ILE A 13 -11.64 -10.13 -12.69
CA ILE A 13 -12.02 -10.27 -14.10
C ILE A 13 -10.94 -11.08 -14.84
N ALA A 14 -9.67 -10.83 -14.51
CA ALA A 14 -8.53 -11.61 -14.96
C ALA A 14 -8.36 -12.90 -14.15
N GLY A 15 -7.64 -13.88 -14.71
CA GLY A 15 -7.18 -15.07 -13.98
C GLY A 15 -8.09 -16.30 -14.03
N GLY A 16 -9.26 -16.26 -14.67
CA GLY A 16 -10.16 -17.40 -14.90
C GLY A 16 -9.65 -18.42 -15.93
N ASN A 17 -8.38 -18.81 -15.85
CA ASN A 17 -7.76 -19.70 -16.84
C ASN A 17 -8.54 -21.03 -16.95
N GLY A 18 -8.98 -21.37 -18.17
CA GLY A 18 -9.76 -22.58 -18.44
C GLY A 18 -11.27 -22.46 -18.17
N ASP A 19 -11.78 -21.27 -17.84
CA ASP A 19 -13.22 -21.00 -17.77
C ASP A 19 -13.74 -20.39 -19.08
N ASP A 20 -14.00 -21.28 -20.06
CA ASP A 20 -14.53 -20.89 -21.37
C ASP A 20 -15.89 -20.19 -21.26
N PHE A 21 -16.73 -20.61 -20.31
CA PHE A 21 -18.05 -20.02 -20.09
C PHE A 21 -17.94 -18.61 -19.50
N GLY A 22 -17.10 -18.42 -18.49
CA GLY A 22 -16.83 -17.12 -17.90
C GLY A 22 -16.26 -16.13 -18.92
N THR A 23 -15.28 -16.58 -19.71
CA THR A 23 -14.67 -15.76 -20.77
C THR A 23 -15.70 -15.36 -21.83
N ALA A 24 -16.50 -16.31 -22.34
CA ALA A 24 -17.55 -16.02 -23.32
C ALA A 24 -18.64 -15.08 -22.74
N SER A 25 -18.95 -15.22 -21.45
CA SER A 25 -19.91 -14.37 -20.75
C SER A 25 -19.43 -12.92 -20.66
N ILE A 26 -18.16 -12.70 -20.28
CA ILE A 26 -17.53 -11.36 -20.27
C ILE A 26 -17.54 -10.77 -21.67
N PHE A 27 -17.12 -11.54 -22.69
CA PHE A 27 -17.09 -11.07 -24.08
C PHE A 27 -18.47 -10.64 -24.58
N ALA A 28 -19.50 -11.45 -24.32
CA ALA A 28 -20.88 -11.12 -24.69
C ALA A 28 -21.38 -9.82 -24.02
N ARG A 29 -20.92 -9.51 -22.80
CA ARG A 29 -21.23 -8.24 -22.13
C ARG A 29 -20.48 -7.06 -22.73
N LEU A 30 -19.19 -7.22 -23.04
CA LEU A 30 -18.41 -6.16 -23.66
C LEU A 30 -18.99 -5.70 -25.01
N LEU A 31 -19.54 -6.63 -25.81
CA LEU A 31 -20.21 -6.31 -27.09
C LEU A 31 -21.43 -5.39 -26.94
N ALA A 32 -22.06 -5.35 -25.76
CA ALA A 32 -23.23 -4.50 -25.48
C ALA A 32 -22.87 -3.15 -24.86
N LEU A 33 -21.59 -2.90 -24.56
CA LEU A 33 -21.10 -1.67 -23.95
C LEU A 33 -20.59 -0.69 -25.02
N CYS A 34 -20.65 0.61 -24.71
CA CYS A 34 -19.95 1.61 -25.51
C CYS A 34 -18.44 1.58 -25.24
N ASP A 35 -17.65 2.16 -26.15
CA ASP A 35 -16.19 2.21 -26.07
C ASP A 35 -15.70 2.76 -24.72
N ASP A 36 -16.31 3.83 -24.20
CA ASP A 36 -15.95 4.40 -22.89
C ASP A 36 -16.07 3.39 -21.74
N HIS A 37 -17.11 2.56 -21.76
CA HIS A 37 -17.32 1.52 -20.76
C HIS A 37 -16.35 0.34 -20.95
N VAL A 38 -16.06 -0.03 -22.20
CA VAL A 38 -15.04 -1.06 -22.49
C VAL A 38 -13.67 -0.60 -22.02
N MET A 39 -13.31 0.66 -22.24
CA MET A 39 -12.03 1.23 -21.78
C MET A 39 -11.91 1.26 -20.24
N ARG A 40 -13.02 1.49 -19.52
CA ARG A 40 -13.06 1.37 -18.05
C ARG A 40 -12.79 -0.06 -17.59
N VAL A 41 -13.44 -1.05 -18.21
CA VAL A 41 -13.21 -2.47 -17.89
C VAL A 41 -11.76 -2.86 -18.21
N LEU A 42 -11.24 -2.45 -19.37
CA LEU A 42 -9.84 -2.68 -19.76
C LEU A 42 -8.87 -2.14 -18.71
N SER A 43 -9.11 -0.93 -18.19
CA SER A 43 -8.25 -0.32 -17.17
C SER A 43 -8.20 -1.15 -15.89
N ILE A 44 -9.32 -1.72 -15.46
CA ILE A 44 -9.40 -2.61 -14.29
C ILE A 44 -8.66 -3.92 -14.56
N VAL A 45 -8.91 -4.56 -15.71
CA VAL A 45 -8.23 -5.80 -16.11
C VAL A 45 -6.71 -5.59 -16.15
N MET A 46 -6.26 -4.47 -16.73
CA MET A 46 -4.85 -4.11 -16.73
C MET A 46 -4.31 -4.02 -15.30
N ALA A 47 -5.00 -3.31 -14.40
CA ALA A 47 -4.59 -3.19 -13.00
C ALA A 47 -4.53 -4.55 -12.27
N GLU A 48 -5.50 -5.43 -12.48
CA GLU A 48 -5.52 -6.79 -11.89
C GLU A 48 -4.35 -7.67 -12.36
N THR A 49 -3.83 -7.43 -13.56
CA THR A 49 -2.70 -8.20 -14.11
C THR A 49 -1.33 -7.72 -13.63
N LEU A 50 -1.26 -6.62 -12.89
CA LEU A 50 0.01 -6.09 -12.38
C LEU A 50 0.48 -6.84 -11.13
N GLU A 51 1.77 -7.14 -11.05
CA GLU A 51 2.38 -7.76 -9.87
C GLU A 51 2.39 -6.76 -8.70
N ALA A 52 1.76 -7.13 -7.58
CA ALA A 52 1.82 -6.36 -6.35
C ALA A 52 3.28 -6.19 -5.85
N GLY A 53 3.62 -4.97 -5.42
CA GLY A 53 4.98 -4.66 -4.95
C GLY A 53 6.04 -4.60 -6.05
N SER A 54 5.63 -4.49 -7.32
CA SER A 54 6.51 -4.18 -8.44
C SER A 54 6.65 -2.66 -8.63
N ALA A 55 7.73 -2.23 -9.30
CA ALA A 55 7.98 -0.81 -9.50
C ALA A 55 6.94 -0.07 -10.37
N VAL A 56 6.16 -0.79 -11.18
CA VAL A 56 5.05 -0.18 -11.94
C VAL A 56 3.89 0.20 -11.03
N ILE A 57 3.65 -0.56 -9.95
CA ILE A 57 2.66 -0.20 -8.93
C ILE A 57 3.10 1.07 -8.20
N ASP A 58 4.39 1.20 -7.87
CA ASP A 58 4.93 2.44 -7.30
C ASP A 58 4.75 3.64 -8.21
N ALA A 59 5.06 3.47 -9.50
CA ALA A 59 4.89 4.51 -10.51
C ALA A 59 3.44 4.97 -10.63
N LEU A 60 2.49 4.01 -10.68
CA LEU A 60 1.07 4.28 -10.74
C LEU A 60 0.56 4.96 -9.48
N GLY A 61 0.92 4.45 -8.30
CA GLY A 61 0.53 5.03 -7.01
C GLY A 61 1.00 6.47 -6.88
N ASN A 62 2.23 6.76 -7.32
CA ASN A 62 2.77 8.12 -7.35
C ASN A 62 2.07 9.01 -8.39
N HIS A 63 1.84 8.50 -9.61
CA HIS A 63 1.20 9.28 -10.68
C HIS A 63 -0.27 9.62 -10.39
N LEU A 64 -1.00 8.69 -9.78
CA LEU A 64 -2.41 8.84 -9.45
C LEU A 64 -2.64 9.54 -8.10
N ASN A 65 -1.58 9.92 -7.39
CA ASN A 65 -1.63 10.49 -6.03
C ASN A 65 -2.48 9.63 -5.08
N VAL A 66 -2.23 8.31 -5.06
CA VAL A 66 -2.98 7.38 -4.22
C VAL A 66 -2.66 7.63 -2.75
N ASP A 67 -3.69 7.97 -1.97
CA ASP A 67 -3.59 8.11 -0.52
C ASP A 67 -3.99 6.81 0.20
N ILE A 68 -2.98 6.00 0.54
CA ILE A 68 -3.19 4.78 1.34
C ILE A 68 -3.49 5.10 2.81
N GLY A 69 -3.13 6.30 3.31
CA GLY A 69 -3.41 6.70 4.68
C GLY A 69 -4.90 6.70 5.00
N ALA A 70 -5.76 6.94 4.00
CA ALA A 70 -7.21 6.93 4.14
C ALA A 70 -7.80 5.52 4.39
N CYS A 71 -7.12 4.46 3.96
CA CYS A 71 -7.58 3.06 4.09
C CYS A 71 -6.69 2.20 5.00
N TRP A 72 -5.63 2.77 5.55
CA TRP A 72 -4.67 2.09 6.40
C TRP A 72 -4.89 2.44 7.88
N GLN A 73 -4.87 1.41 8.73
CA GLN A 73 -4.67 1.54 10.17
C GLN A 73 -3.83 0.35 10.64
N PRO A 74 -2.79 0.56 11.46
CA PRO A 74 -2.01 -0.55 11.99
C PRO A 74 -2.82 -1.31 13.03
N ASP A 75 -2.89 -2.63 12.86
CA ASP A 75 -3.51 -3.55 13.80
C ASP A 75 -2.47 -4.25 14.69
N ASP A 76 -2.94 -5.14 15.56
CA ASP A 76 -2.03 -5.91 16.42
C ASP A 76 -1.09 -6.82 15.63
N ALA A 77 -1.54 -7.36 14.49
CA ALA A 77 -0.72 -8.21 13.64
C ALA A 77 0.49 -7.43 13.07
N PHE A 78 0.27 -6.20 12.61
CA PHE A 78 1.34 -5.29 12.19
C PHE A 78 2.39 -5.13 13.29
N PHE A 79 1.96 -4.81 14.50
CA PHE A 79 2.88 -4.61 15.61
C PHE A 79 3.56 -5.90 16.05
N ASP A 80 2.91 -7.06 15.98
CA ASP A 80 3.51 -8.34 16.33
C ASP A 80 4.63 -8.75 15.37
N LEU A 81 4.47 -8.42 14.08
CA LEU A 81 5.47 -8.68 13.04
C LEU A 81 6.65 -7.69 13.06
N LEU A 82 6.49 -6.50 13.64
CA LEU A 82 7.57 -5.50 13.73
C LEU A 82 8.68 -5.92 14.72
N ARG A 83 9.70 -6.65 14.29
CA ARG A 83 10.75 -7.17 15.22
C ARG A 83 11.98 -6.30 15.32
N ASP A 84 12.26 -5.52 14.29
CA ASP A 84 13.47 -4.73 14.20
C ASP A 84 13.38 -3.46 15.06
N LYS A 85 14.33 -3.29 15.98
CA LYS A 85 14.36 -2.19 16.93
C LYS A 85 14.71 -0.85 16.28
N GLU A 86 15.56 -0.84 15.25
CA GLU A 86 15.91 0.38 14.52
C GLU A 86 14.72 0.91 13.73
N ILE A 87 14.00 -0.01 13.07
CA ILE A 87 12.78 0.32 12.32
C ILE A 87 11.69 0.83 13.28
N ALA A 88 11.46 0.14 14.40
CA ALA A 88 10.49 0.58 15.40
C ALA A 88 10.83 1.98 15.95
N ASN A 89 12.11 2.28 16.17
CA ASN A 89 12.52 3.60 16.64
C ASN A 89 12.32 4.68 15.56
N SER A 90 12.57 4.33 14.29
CA SER A 90 12.32 5.23 13.16
C SER A 90 10.84 5.54 12.98
N MET A 91 9.96 4.54 13.12
CA MET A 91 8.50 4.74 13.15
C MET A 91 8.08 5.61 14.34
N LEU A 92 8.67 5.39 15.52
CA LEU A 92 8.42 6.23 16.69
C LEU A 92 8.84 7.68 16.45
N ALA A 93 9.90 7.94 15.69
CA ALA A 93 10.31 9.30 15.35
C ALA A 93 9.30 10.01 14.44
N GLU A 94 8.63 9.26 13.55
CA GLU A 94 7.58 9.80 12.67
C GLU A 94 6.31 10.13 13.43
N VAL A 95 5.90 9.23 14.32
CA VAL A 95 4.65 9.34 15.06
C VAL A 95 4.79 10.27 16.28
N GLY A 96 5.84 10.06 17.08
CA GLY A 96 6.06 10.77 18.33
C GLY A 96 7.06 11.92 18.27
N GLY A 97 7.70 12.13 17.13
CA GLY A 97 8.78 13.10 16.96
C GLY A 97 10.15 12.59 17.42
N LYS A 98 11.20 13.21 16.88
CA LYS A 98 12.60 12.82 17.10
C LYS A 98 12.99 12.77 18.59
N HIS A 99 12.56 13.74 19.39
CA HIS A 99 12.89 13.79 20.81
C HIS A 99 12.39 12.56 21.58
N VAL A 100 11.19 12.08 21.27
CA VAL A 100 10.63 10.88 21.90
C VAL A 100 11.38 9.64 21.44
N ALA A 101 11.71 9.55 20.15
CA ALA A 101 12.49 8.44 19.64
C ALA A 101 13.90 8.36 20.27
N ASP A 102 14.61 9.48 20.35
CA ASP A 102 15.94 9.57 20.95
C ASP A 102 15.90 9.15 22.44
N GLY A 103 14.89 9.61 23.20
CA GLY A 103 14.70 9.23 24.60
C GLY A 103 14.39 7.75 24.82
N ASN A 104 13.92 7.05 23.79
CA ASN A 104 13.52 5.63 23.85
C ASN A 104 14.43 4.72 23.00
N VAL A 105 15.56 5.22 22.50
CA VAL A 105 16.46 4.42 21.63
C VAL A 105 17.04 3.21 22.35
N ALA A 106 17.30 3.30 23.67
CA ALA A 106 17.81 2.21 24.48
C ALA A 106 16.74 1.18 24.89
N GLU A 107 15.45 1.56 24.82
CA GLU A 107 14.34 0.73 25.27
C GLU A 107 14.15 -0.55 24.45
N LYS A 108 13.41 -1.51 25.02
CA LYS A 108 13.02 -2.72 24.29
C LYS A 108 12.04 -2.37 23.16
N VAL A 109 12.07 -3.12 22.06
CA VAL A 109 11.14 -2.92 20.92
C VAL A 109 9.67 -2.94 21.37
N LYS A 110 9.32 -3.78 22.36
CA LYS A 110 7.97 -3.84 22.94
C LYS A 110 7.54 -2.50 23.56
N THR A 111 8.46 -1.81 24.24
CA THR A 111 8.20 -0.47 24.81
C THR A 111 7.96 0.54 23.68
N GLN A 112 8.81 0.55 22.66
CA GLN A 112 8.66 1.46 21.52
C GLN A 112 7.34 1.24 20.76
N LYS A 113 6.97 -0.02 20.49
CA LYS A 113 5.65 -0.38 19.91
C LYS A 113 4.48 0.14 20.74
N LYS A 114 4.57 0.04 22.07
CA LYS A 114 3.53 0.55 22.97
C LYS A 114 3.40 2.06 22.82
N ILE A 115 4.52 2.78 22.79
CA ILE A 115 4.50 4.24 22.64
C ILE A 115 3.90 4.64 21.28
N ILE A 116 4.25 3.93 20.20
CA ILE A 116 3.64 4.15 18.88
C ILE A 116 2.13 3.97 18.95
N ARG A 117 1.65 2.85 19.51
CA ARG A 117 0.20 2.61 19.71
C ARG A 117 -0.46 3.75 20.48
N ASP A 118 0.15 4.19 21.58
CA ASP A 118 -0.40 5.27 22.41
C ASP A 118 -0.56 6.58 21.62
N PHE A 119 0.36 6.91 20.71
CA PHE A 119 0.20 8.09 19.84
C PHE A 119 -0.89 7.92 18.79
N LEU A 120 -1.06 6.72 18.24
CA LEU A 120 -2.06 6.45 17.21
C LEU A 120 -3.49 6.39 17.79
N SER A 121 -3.65 5.96 19.04
CA SER A 121 -4.92 5.96 19.75
C SER A 121 -5.22 7.27 20.50
N GLY A 122 -4.21 8.13 20.70
CA GLY A 122 -4.35 9.33 21.53
C GLY A 122 -4.37 9.03 23.04
N ASP A 123 -3.87 7.86 23.44
CA ASP A 123 -3.85 7.43 24.84
C ASP A 123 -2.66 8.02 25.62
N ASN A 124 -2.71 7.87 26.95
CA ASN A 124 -1.62 8.23 27.87
C ASN A 124 -1.18 9.71 27.73
N GLY A 125 -2.14 10.60 27.46
CA GLY A 125 -1.92 12.05 27.38
C GLY A 125 -1.22 12.51 26.09
N ARG A 126 -1.16 11.65 25.07
CA ARG A 126 -0.53 11.97 23.78
C ARG A 126 -1.57 12.54 22.82
N ARG A 127 -1.15 13.49 21.99
CA ARG A 127 -1.98 13.98 20.88
C ARG A 127 -2.11 12.84 19.86
N GLN A 128 -3.35 12.51 19.50
CA GLN A 128 -3.60 11.49 18.49
C GLN A 128 -2.97 11.88 17.16
N VAL A 129 -2.27 10.94 16.55
CA VAL A 129 -1.75 11.04 15.18
C VAL A 129 -2.67 10.23 14.28
N GLU A 130 -3.43 10.94 13.45
CA GLU A 130 -4.27 10.33 12.42
C GLU A 130 -3.45 10.08 11.15
N THR A 131 -3.94 9.16 10.31
CA THR A 131 -3.43 8.96 8.94
C THR A 131 -1.92 8.62 8.83
N TRP A 132 -1.28 8.14 9.90
CA TRP A 132 0.10 7.67 9.82
C TRP A 132 0.22 6.42 8.95
N LEU A 133 1.21 6.42 8.07
CA LEU A 133 1.49 5.36 7.12
C LEU A 133 2.98 4.96 7.21
N PRO A 134 3.31 3.66 7.34
CA PRO A 134 4.69 3.21 7.24
C PRO A 134 5.33 3.62 5.91
N ARG A 135 6.62 3.96 5.90
CA ARG A 135 7.35 4.36 4.68
C ARG A 135 7.26 3.35 3.54
N TRP A 136 7.15 2.06 3.84
CA TRP A 136 7.03 1.02 2.83
C TRP A 136 5.60 0.83 2.27
N MET A 137 4.63 1.59 2.75
CA MET A 137 3.24 1.58 2.25
C MET A 137 2.85 2.87 1.50
N LYS A 138 3.67 3.92 1.56
CA LYS A 138 3.43 5.16 0.80
C LYS A 138 3.91 5.02 -0.65
N PHE A 139 3.44 5.93 -1.50
CA PHE A 139 3.95 6.11 -2.86
C PHE A 139 4.68 7.46 -2.98
N PRO A 140 5.91 7.48 -3.52
CA PRO A 140 6.74 6.32 -3.82
C PRO A 140 7.18 5.61 -2.53
N VAL A 141 7.42 4.31 -2.63
CA VAL A 141 7.83 3.53 -1.49
C VAL A 141 9.22 3.93 -0.98
N GLU A 142 9.41 3.87 0.33
CA GLU A 142 10.70 4.15 0.98
C GLU A 142 11.08 3.10 2.02
N SER A 143 12.38 2.86 2.15
CA SER A 143 12.95 2.04 3.22
C SER A 143 13.11 2.85 4.50
N TYR A 144 13.03 2.18 5.66
CA TYR A 144 13.38 2.79 6.95
C TYR A 144 14.89 2.83 7.20
N THR A 145 15.66 1.97 6.54
CA THR A 145 17.10 1.81 6.79
C THR A 145 17.86 1.63 5.48
N ASP A 146 19.14 2.03 5.47
CA ASP A 146 20.03 1.87 4.33
C ASP A 146 20.61 0.45 4.18
N ARG A 147 20.20 -0.49 5.05
CA ARG A 147 20.65 -1.91 5.02
C ARG A 147 20.22 -2.66 3.76
N GLY A 148 19.29 -2.10 2.97
CA GLY A 148 18.71 -2.76 1.80
C GLY A 148 17.81 -3.94 2.18
N GLY A 149 17.45 -4.74 1.18
CA GLY A 149 16.62 -5.95 1.37
C GLY A 149 15.11 -5.70 1.26
N PHE A 150 14.71 -4.46 1.00
CA PHE A 150 13.34 -4.12 0.65
C PHE A 150 13.21 -3.98 -0.88
N ARG A 151 12.96 -5.12 -1.54
CA ARG A 151 12.96 -5.29 -3.00
C ARG A 151 12.21 -4.19 -3.75
N THR A 152 11.05 -3.77 -3.24
CA THR A 152 10.18 -2.82 -3.93
C THR A 152 10.82 -1.43 -4.02
N ALA A 153 11.43 -0.93 -2.93
CA ALA A 153 12.19 0.33 -2.99
C ALA A 153 13.41 0.21 -3.92
N ASP A 154 14.12 -0.92 -3.91
CA ASP A 154 15.27 -1.16 -4.77
C ASP A 154 14.85 -1.17 -6.27
N GLN A 155 13.70 -1.77 -6.59
CA GLN A 155 13.16 -1.80 -7.94
C GLN A 155 12.67 -0.42 -8.39
N TRP A 156 11.96 0.31 -7.52
CA TRP A 156 11.54 1.69 -7.80
C TRP A 156 12.72 2.61 -8.08
N ALA A 157 13.78 2.56 -7.26
CA ALA A 157 14.97 3.38 -7.44
C ALA A 157 15.63 3.21 -8.82
N ARG A 158 15.52 2.02 -9.44
CA ARG A 158 16.08 1.72 -10.77
C ARG A 158 15.26 2.32 -11.92
N VAL A 159 13.95 2.49 -11.75
CA VAL A 159 13.05 2.90 -12.84
C VAL A 159 12.48 4.29 -12.66
N ARG A 160 12.64 4.92 -11.48
CA ARG A 160 12.06 6.24 -11.19
C ARG A 160 12.38 7.31 -12.22
N SER A 161 13.56 7.25 -12.86
CA SER A 161 13.96 8.21 -13.90
C SER A 161 13.12 8.12 -15.18
N LEU A 162 12.44 7.00 -15.41
CA LEU A 162 11.50 6.84 -16.52
C LEU A 162 10.20 7.62 -16.31
N PHE A 163 9.92 8.02 -15.06
CA PHE A 163 8.65 8.63 -14.64
C PHE A 163 8.81 10.08 -14.16
N VAL A 164 10.00 10.65 -14.29
CA VAL A 164 10.21 12.09 -14.13
C VAL A 164 9.76 12.76 -15.44
N CYS A 165 8.61 13.44 -15.43
CA CYS A 165 8.23 14.33 -16.53
C CYS A 165 9.26 15.47 -16.64
N GLU A 166 9.66 15.81 -17.87
CA GLU A 166 10.20 17.15 -18.18
C GLU A 166 9.14 18.24 -17.94
#